data_AF-A0A7G8WPV4-F1
#
_entry.id   AF-A0A7G8WPV4-F1
#
_cell.length_a   1.000
_cell.length_b   1.000
_cell.length_c   1.000
_cell.angle_alpha   90.00
_cell.angle_beta   90.00
_cell.angle_gamma   90.00
#
_symmetry.space_group_name_H-M   'P 1'
#
loop_
_entity.id
_entity.type
_entity.pdbx_description
1 polymer ?
#
loop_
_entity_poly.entity_id
_entity_poly.type
_entity_poly.pdbx_seq_one_letter_code
_entity_poly.pdbx_strand_id
1 'polypeptide(L)'
;MIVHPSRTEWDQITGSVHDRVEALVAAAGAQLPPTGDKTVRSAIAKFKASAVRPTQDLVSALIILDLHGAHDVLLEGSRILRDVPFTGDHTLYEPVRQLACAAFRTASRQGSPSAADFELYLSFGEHGGETGPRVIEAPHRNRMAREPRRLAADIEWNGSKPTATAIANTAAGVAERCWLWAFGGSPEWPLPAIDREIQASTELLTEMGVIAPVT
;
A
#
# COMPACT_ATOMS: atom_id res chain seq x y z
N MET A 1 19.18 10.92 3.74
CA MET A 1 20.44 10.15 3.56
C MET A 1 20.20 8.86 2.77
N ILE A 2 20.95 8.62 1.70
CA ILE A 2 20.97 7.32 0.98
C ILE A 2 21.81 6.32 1.79
N VAL A 3 21.28 5.11 2.01
CA VAL A 3 21.95 4.05 2.78
C VAL A 3 22.21 2.83 1.91
N HIS A 4 23.31 2.12 2.15
CA HIS A 4 23.63 0.86 1.48
C HIS A 4 23.82 -0.26 2.50
N PRO A 5 22.73 -0.89 2.97
CA PRO A 5 22.82 -1.93 4.00
C PRO A 5 23.55 -3.16 3.47
N SER A 6 24.40 -3.72 4.31
CA SER A 6 24.96 -5.06 4.16
C SER A 6 23.84 -6.11 4.21
N ARG A 7 24.18 -7.34 3.79
CA ARG A 7 23.23 -8.47 3.85
C ARG A 7 22.70 -8.70 5.27
N THR A 8 23.57 -8.64 6.28
CA THR A 8 23.17 -8.85 7.67
C THR A 8 22.23 -7.75 8.17
N GLU A 9 22.45 -6.50 7.79
CA GLU A 9 21.54 -5.39 8.11
C GLU A 9 20.18 -5.58 7.42
N TRP A 10 20.15 -6.02 6.17
CA TRP A 10 18.90 -6.35 5.48
C TRP A 10 18.11 -7.48 6.14
N ASP A 11 18.80 -8.52 6.59
CA ASP A 11 18.17 -9.64 7.30
C ASP A 11 17.61 -9.18 8.66
N GLN A 12 18.32 -8.29 9.37
CA GLN A 12 17.84 -7.68 10.63
C GLN A 12 16.62 -6.79 10.42
N ILE A 13 16.64 -5.90 9.41
CA ILE A 13 15.50 -5.05 9.05
C ILE A 13 14.30 -5.92 8.68
N THR A 14 14.53 -6.97 7.87
CA THR A 14 13.47 -7.89 7.45
C THR A 14 12.83 -8.57 8.67
N GLY A 15 13.63 -9.12 9.59
CA GLY A 15 13.13 -9.76 10.81
C GLY A 15 12.37 -8.78 11.72
N SER A 16 12.92 -7.59 11.96
CA SER A 16 12.28 -6.59 12.83
C SER A 16 10.94 -6.11 12.28
N VAL A 17 10.86 -5.82 10.98
CA VAL A 17 9.61 -5.42 10.32
C VAL A 17 8.61 -6.56 10.33
N HIS A 18 9.05 -7.79 10.00
CA HIS A 18 8.20 -8.98 10.02
C HIS A 18 7.52 -9.16 11.37
N ASP A 19 8.29 -9.20 12.47
CA ASP A 19 7.78 -9.47 13.80
C ASP A 19 6.79 -8.40 14.27
N ARG A 20 7.08 -7.12 13.95
CA ARG A 20 6.20 -6.01 14.30
C ARG A 20 4.90 -6.02 13.51
N VAL A 21 4.95 -6.33 12.21
CA VAL A 21 3.73 -6.44 11.40
C VAL A 21 2.91 -7.64 11.83
N GLU A 22 3.54 -8.79 12.10
CA GLU A 22 2.84 -9.97 12.59
C GLU A 22 2.13 -9.70 13.92
N ALA A 23 2.81 -9.06 14.87
CA ALA A 23 2.22 -8.66 16.15
C ALA A 23 1.06 -7.66 15.96
N LEU A 24 1.22 -6.68 15.07
CA LEU A 24 0.19 -5.69 14.74
C LEU A 24 -1.07 -6.37 14.17
N VAL A 25 -0.91 -7.27 13.19
CA VAL A 25 -2.03 -7.99 12.57
C VAL A 25 -2.72 -8.92 13.58
N ALA A 26 -1.95 -9.59 14.45
CA ALA A 26 -2.52 -10.40 15.52
C ALA A 26 -3.32 -9.56 16.52
N ALA A 27 -2.81 -8.39 16.92
CA ALA A 27 -3.48 -7.49 17.87
C ALA A 27 -4.75 -6.86 17.32
N ALA A 28 -4.80 -6.57 16.01
CA ALA A 28 -5.98 -6.02 15.37
C ALA A 28 -7.19 -6.96 15.37
N GLY A 29 -6.96 -8.27 15.53
CA GLY A 29 -8.05 -9.27 15.60
C GLY A 29 -8.94 -9.32 14.36
N ALA A 30 -8.46 -8.80 13.23
CA ALA A 30 -9.22 -8.71 11.99
C ALA A 30 -9.66 -10.10 11.51
N GLN A 31 -10.98 -10.33 11.45
CA GLN A 31 -11.56 -11.60 11.04
C GLN A 31 -11.78 -11.61 9.53
N LEU A 32 -10.69 -11.72 8.79
CA LEU A 32 -10.76 -11.90 7.35
C LEU A 32 -11.39 -13.25 7.00
N PRO A 33 -12.13 -13.34 5.88
CA PRO A 33 -12.47 -14.62 5.27
C PRO A 33 -11.21 -15.48 5.00
N PRO A 34 -11.34 -16.82 4.87
CA PRO A 34 -10.20 -17.71 4.71
C PRO A 34 -9.25 -17.37 3.54
N THR A 35 -9.79 -16.86 2.43
CA THR A 35 -8.98 -16.42 1.28
C THR A 35 -8.15 -15.18 1.62
N GLY A 36 -8.76 -14.22 2.32
CA GLY A 36 -8.10 -13.01 2.81
C GLY A 36 -7.00 -13.31 3.82
N ASP A 37 -7.32 -14.07 4.87
CA ASP A 37 -6.35 -14.45 5.90
C ASP A 37 -5.16 -15.18 5.27
N LYS A 38 -5.41 -16.18 4.41
CA LYS A 38 -4.33 -16.88 3.69
C LYS A 38 -3.45 -15.92 2.87
N THR A 39 -4.06 -14.95 2.19
CA THR A 39 -3.33 -13.97 1.37
C THR A 39 -2.44 -13.10 2.24
N VAL A 40 -3.00 -12.53 3.31
CA VAL A 40 -2.28 -11.67 4.26
C VAL A 40 -1.16 -12.44 4.96
N ARG A 41 -1.45 -13.62 5.52
CA ARG A 41 -0.46 -14.47 6.20
C ARG A 41 0.67 -14.88 5.25
N SER A 42 0.36 -15.22 4.00
CA SER A 42 1.40 -15.58 3.03
C SER A 42 2.27 -14.38 2.64
N ALA A 43 1.74 -13.17 2.62
CA ALA A 43 2.51 -11.97 2.29
C ALA A 43 3.48 -11.62 3.42
N ILE A 44 3.01 -11.64 4.67
CA ILE A 44 3.83 -11.42 5.87
C ILE A 44 4.97 -12.44 5.93
N ALA A 45 4.65 -13.74 5.84
CA ALA A 45 5.66 -14.80 5.93
C ALA A 45 6.72 -14.78 4.83
N LYS A 46 6.42 -14.17 3.67
CA LYS A 46 7.36 -14.06 2.53
C LYS A 46 8.08 -12.73 2.48
N PHE A 47 7.79 -11.81 3.39
CA PHE A 47 8.33 -10.47 3.37
C PHE A 47 9.87 -10.48 3.32
N LYS A 48 10.41 -9.59 2.50
CA LYS A 48 11.85 -9.36 2.38
C LYS A 48 12.10 -7.90 2.00
N ALA A 49 12.67 -7.14 2.93
CA ALA A 49 12.87 -5.69 2.77
C ALA A 49 13.78 -5.33 1.58
N SER A 50 14.70 -6.23 1.22
CA SER A 50 15.64 -6.03 0.12
C SER A 50 15.06 -6.40 -1.26
N ALA A 51 13.76 -6.75 -1.36
CA ALA A 51 13.15 -7.25 -2.59
C ALA A 51 11.82 -6.57 -2.90
N VAL A 52 11.69 -6.09 -4.14
CA VAL A 52 10.52 -5.35 -4.63
C VAL A 52 9.23 -6.14 -4.43
N ARG A 53 9.18 -7.36 -4.98
CA ARG A 53 7.93 -8.15 -5.01
C ARG A 53 7.42 -8.54 -3.62
N PRO A 54 8.25 -9.11 -2.72
CA PRO A 54 7.83 -9.36 -1.34
C PRO A 54 7.35 -8.11 -0.58
N THR A 55 7.99 -6.95 -0.81
CA THR A 55 7.56 -5.69 -0.20
C THR A 55 6.20 -5.24 -0.75
N GLN A 56 6.00 -5.35 -2.06
CA GLN A 56 4.71 -5.06 -2.71
C GLN A 56 3.58 -5.99 -2.22
N ASP A 57 3.86 -7.28 -2.05
CA ASP A 57 2.89 -8.23 -1.53
C ASP A 57 2.51 -7.88 -0.07
N LEU A 58 3.46 -7.46 0.76
CA LEU A 58 3.18 -6.98 2.13
C LEU A 58 2.32 -5.71 2.13
N VAL A 59 2.64 -4.74 1.28
CA VAL A 59 1.85 -3.50 1.12
C VAL A 59 0.42 -3.82 0.71
N SER A 60 0.24 -4.75 -0.23
CA SER A 60 -1.07 -5.23 -0.67
C SER A 60 -1.84 -5.90 0.47
N ALA A 61 -1.17 -6.67 1.34
CA ALA A 61 -1.79 -7.26 2.53
C ALA A 61 -2.27 -6.20 3.53
N LEU A 62 -1.48 -5.15 3.77
CA LEU A 62 -1.86 -4.05 4.65
C LEU A 62 -3.03 -3.22 4.08
N ILE A 63 -3.08 -3.06 2.74
CA ILE A 63 -4.23 -2.45 2.06
C ILE A 63 -5.48 -3.31 2.21
N ILE A 64 -5.39 -4.63 2.03
CA ILE A 64 -6.54 -5.53 2.24
C ILE A 64 -7.11 -5.39 3.65
N LEU A 65 -6.25 -5.26 4.66
CA LEU A 65 -6.66 -5.04 6.05
C LEU A 65 -7.32 -3.67 6.25
N ASP A 66 -6.79 -2.60 5.64
CA ASP A 66 -7.42 -1.28 5.63
C ASP A 66 -8.83 -1.31 5.03
N LEU A 67 -8.98 -1.94 3.86
CA LEU A 67 -10.25 -2.04 3.14
C LEU A 67 -11.26 -2.91 3.91
N HIS A 68 -10.80 -3.84 4.72
CA HIS A 68 -11.64 -4.60 5.65
C HIS A 68 -12.05 -3.80 6.91
N GLY A 69 -11.53 -2.59 7.09
CA GLY A 69 -11.85 -1.71 8.22
C GLY A 69 -10.80 -1.69 9.34
N ALA A 70 -9.69 -2.44 9.21
CA ALA A 70 -8.59 -2.42 10.17
C ALA A 70 -7.63 -1.25 9.88
N HIS A 71 -8.14 -0.03 9.83
CA HIS A 71 -7.40 1.17 9.43
C HIS A 71 -6.12 1.41 10.24
N ASP A 72 -6.15 1.14 11.55
CA ASP A 72 -4.97 1.28 12.42
C ASP A 72 -3.81 0.39 11.97
N VAL A 73 -4.09 -0.77 11.36
CA VAL A 73 -3.05 -1.65 10.81
C VAL A 73 -2.35 -1.02 9.62
N LEU A 74 -3.06 -0.27 8.77
CA LEU A 74 -2.44 0.49 7.69
C LEU A 74 -1.56 1.61 8.23
N LEU A 75 -2.07 2.36 9.20
CA LEU A 75 -1.36 3.52 9.77
C LEU A 75 -0.09 3.08 10.49
N GLU A 76 -0.18 2.09 11.38
CA GLU A 76 0.99 1.55 12.09
C GLU A 76 1.90 0.75 11.17
N GLY A 77 1.35 -0.01 10.22
CA GLY A 77 2.14 -0.73 9.20
C GLY A 77 2.97 0.22 8.34
N SER A 78 2.41 1.37 7.97
CA SER A 78 3.12 2.44 7.26
C SER A 78 4.26 3.01 8.10
N ARG A 79 4.06 3.19 9.42
CA ARG A 79 5.15 3.61 10.32
C ARG A 79 6.24 2.55 10.44
N ILE A 80 5.88 1.26 10.51
CA ILE A 80 6.85 0.16 10.56
C ILE A 80 7.69 0.12 9.27
N LEU A 81 7.08 0.26 8.09
CA LEU A 81 7.83 0.20 6.83
C LEU A 81 8.78 1.39 6.60
N ARG A 82 8.72 2.45 7.42
CA ARG A 82 9.75 3.52 7.40
C ARG A 82 11.13 3.01 7.78
N ASP A 83 11.23 1.87 8.45
CA ASP A 83 12.51 1.24 8.79
C ASP A 83 13.19 0.60 7.57
N VAL A 84 12.46 0.43 6.45
CA VAL A 84 13.06 0.04 5.18
C VAL A 84 13.81 1.25 4.63
N PRO A 85 15.16 1.21 4.53
CA PRO A 85 15.93 2.38 4.16
C PRO A 85 15.79 2.69 2.67
N PHE A 86 15.78 3.98 2.34
CA PHE A 86 15.93 4.42 0.96
C PHE A 86 17.39 4.27 0.50
N THR A 87 17.61 3.45 -0.52
CA THR A 87 18.95 3.14 -1.05
C THR A 87 19.30 3.89 -2.32
N GLY A 88 18.46 4.84 -2.74
CA GLY A 88 18.53 5.47 -4.07
C GLY A 88 17.79 4.68 -5.15
N ASP A 89 17.38 3.43 -4.88
CA ASP A 89 16.54 2.65 -5.78
C ASP A 89 15.06 2.97 -5.55
N HIS A 90 14.50 3.82 -6.41
CA HIS A 90 13.08 4.16 -6.39
C HIS A 90 12.18 2.95 -6.67
N THR A 91 12.64 1.95 -7.41
CA THR A 91 11.83 0.75 -7.70
C THR A 91 11.61 -0.08 -6.45
N LEU A 92 12.66 -0.25 -5.64
CA LEU A 92 12.59 -0.96 -4.36
C LEU A 92 11.74 -0.20 -3.34
N TYR A 93 11.85 1.13 -3.32
CA TYR A 93 11.16 1.97 -2.35
C TYR A 93 9.72 2.33 -2.73
N GLU A 94 9.34 2.17 -4.01
CA GLU A 94 8.02 2.54 -4.50
C GLU A 94 6.86 1.93 -3.69
N PRO A 95 6.87 0.62 -3.34
CA PRO A 95 5.80 0.06 -2.53
C PRO A 95 5.70 0.70 -1.14
N VAL A 96 6.84 1.04 -0.52
CA VAL A 96 6.87 1.73 0.79
C VAL A 96 6.23 3.12 0.66
N ARG A 97 6.56 3.84 -0.41
CA ARG A 97 5.93 5.13 -0.74
C ARG A 97 4.43 4.99 -0.96
N GLN A 98 3.98 3.99 -1.70
CA GLN A 98 2.56 3.73 -1.95
C GLN A 98 1.79 3.45 -0.64
N LEU A 99 2.39 2.73 0.31
CA LEU A 99 1.80 2.52 1.63
C LEU A 99 1.70 3.83 2.43
N ALA A 100 2.72 4.69 2.36
CA ALA A 100 2.65 6.03 2.94
C ALA A 100 1.53 6.88 2.32
N CYS A 101 1.33 6.80 0.99
CA CYS A 101 0.21 7.44 0.31
C CYS A 101 -1.15 6.90 0.78
N ALA A 102 -1.28 5.58 0.94
CA ALA A 102 -2.49 4.97 1.46
C ALA A 102 -2.78 5.44 2.89
N ALA A 103 -1.77 5.42 3.78
CA ALA A 103 -1.91 5.89 5.16
C ALA A 103 -2.25 7.38 5.23
N PHE A 104 -1.62 8.21 4.39
CA PHE A 104 -1.97 9.63 4.26
C PHE A 104 -3.43 9.83 3.87
N ARG A 105 -3.92 9.08 2.87
CA ARG A 105 -5.33 9.14 2.46
C ARG A 105 -6.26 8.73 3.59
N THR A 106 -6.02 7.58 4.23
CA THR A 106 -6.86 7.07 5.33
C THR A 106 -6.89 8.06 6.49
N ALA A 107 -5.74 8.57 6.93
CA ALA A 107 -5.67 9.56 7.99
C ALA A 107 -6.39 10.87 7.63
N SER A 108 -6.20 11.36 6.41
CA SER A 108 -6.86 12.59 5.92
C SER A 108 -8.39 12.43 5.88
N ARG A 109 -8.86 11.27 5.40
CA ARG A 109 -10.29 10.92 5.34
C ARG A 109 -10.95 10.85 6.72
N GLN A 110 -10.20 10.42 7.72
CA GLN A 110 -10.64 10.37 9.12
C GLN A 110 -10.48 11.70 9.86
N GLY A 111 -9.89 12.72 9.23
CA GLY A 111 -9.55 13.98 9.90
C GLY A 111 -8.47 13.80 10.99
N SER A 112 -7.67 12.74 10.91
CA SER A 112 -6.64 12.45 11.90
C SER A 112 -5.47 13.43 11.77
N PRO A 113 -4.94 13.98 12.88
CA PRO A 113 -3.75 14.84 12.84
C PRO A 113 -2.52 14.10 12.32
N SER A 114 -2.50 12.76 12.36
CA SER A 114 -1.40 11.95 11.82
C SER A 114 -1.26 12.06 10.30
N ALA A 115 -2.22 12.66 9.59
CA ALA A 115 -2.10 12.90 8.16
C ALA A 115 -0.83 13.71 7.82
N ALA A 116 -0.51 14.73 8.61
CA ALA A 116 0.69 15.54 8.42
C ALA A 116 1.97 14.69 8.53
N ASP A 117 1.99 13.71 9.44
CA ASP A 117 3.13 12.81 9.62
C ASP A 117 3.35 11.90 8.41
N PHE A 118 2.29 11.52 7.70
CA PHE A 118 2.40 10.71 6.48
C PHE A 118 2.74 11.57 5.26
N GLU A 119 2.23 12.81 5.20
CA GLU A 119 2.52 13.76 4.12
C GLU A 119 4.02 14.01 3.97
N LEU A 120 4.73 14.17 5.10
CA LEU A 120 6.16 14.42 5.13
C LEU A 120 7.02 13.27 4.56
N TYR A 121 6.45 12.07 4.40
CA TYR A 121 7.14 10.90 3.87
C TYR A 121 6.80 10.59 2.41
N LEU A 122 5.81 11.28 1.82
CA LEU A 122 5.37 11.01 0.45
C LEU A 122 6.49 11.24 -0.58
N SER A 123 7.41 12.15 -0.27
CA SER A 123 8.52 12.52 -1.15
C SER A 123 9.90 12.24 -0.54
N PHE A 124 9.97 11.20 0.31
CA PHE A 124 11.20 10.85 1.03
C PHE A 124 12.38 10.57 0.09
N GLY A 125 12.14 9.93 -1.05
CA GLY A 125 13.17 9.63 -2.06
C GLY A 125 13.67 10.90 -2.75
N GLU A 126 12.76 11.81 -3.09
CA GLU A 126 13.05 13.11 -3.72
C GLU A 126 13.86 14.04 -2.80
N HIS A 127 13.70 13.89 -1.48
CA HIS A 127 14.52 14.57 -0.47
C HIS A 127 15.79 13.77 -0.09
N GLY A 128 16.21 12.81 -0.91
CA GLY A 128 17.44 12.06 -0.70
C GLY A 128 17.42 11.15 0.53
N GLY A 129 16.24 10.68 0.94
CA GLY A 129 16.04 9.87 2.14
C GLY A 129 15.85 10.70 3.40
N GLU A 130 15.16 11.83 3.30
CA GLU A 130 14.81 12.71 4.42
C GLU A 130 13.33 13.09 4.33
N THR A 131 12.70 13.38 5.46
CA THR A 131 11.32 13.86 5.47
C THR A 131 11.24 15.30 4.98
N GLY A 132 10.22 15.63 4.20
CA GLY A 132 10.07 16.97 3.66
C GLY A 132 8.72 17.20 3.01
N PRO A 133 8.45 18.44 2.54
CA PRO A 133 7.19 18.76 1.88
C PRO A 133 7.01 17.93 0.61
N ARG A 134 5.76 17.61 0.26
CA ARG A 134 5.42 16.85 -0.94
C ARG A 134 5.99 17.52 -2.21
N VAL A 135 6.69 16.75 -3.02
CA VAL A 135 7.28 17.15 -4.31
C VAL A 135 6.48 16.54 -5.47
N ILE A 136 5.94 17.38 -6.34
CA ILE A 136 5.22 16.96 -7.56
C ILE A 136 6.13 17.18 -8.77
N GLU A 137 6.92 16.16 -9.12
CA GLU A 137 7.80 16.20 -10.28
C GLU A 137 7.05 15.93 -11.62
N ALA A 138 7.70 16.26 -12.73
CA ALA A 138 7.17 16.01 -14.07
C ALA A 138 6.87 14.52 -14.36
N PRO A 139 7.68 13.53 -13.91
CA PRO A 139 7.33 12.11 -14.02
C PRO A 139 6.05 11.75 -13.26
N HIS A 140 5.79 12.38 -12.10
CA HIS A 140 4.52 12.20 -11.39
C HIS A 140 3.36 12.68 -12.26
N ARG A 141 3.46 13.89 -12.83
CA ARG A 141 2.43 14.42 -13.76
C ARG A 141 2.20 13.52 -14.97
N ASN A 142 3.26 12.96 -15.55
CA ASN A 142 3.15 12.03 -16.68
C ASN A 142 2.51 10.69 -16.29
N ARG A 143 2.78 10.16 -15.10
CA ARG A 143 2.12 8.96 -14.57
C ARG A 143 0.64 9.24 -14.30
N MET A 144 0.33 10.36 -13.64
CA MET A 144 -1.04 10.82 -13.39
C MET A 144 -1.86 10.97 -14.70
N ALA A 145 -1.22 11.39 -15.80
CA ALA A 145 -1.86 11.53 -17.10
C ALA A 145 -1.99 10.21 -17.91
N ARG A 146 -1.20 9.17 -17.60
CA ARG A 146 -1.10 7.94 -18.42
C ARG A 146 -1.77 6.70 -17.83
N GLU A 147 -2.00 6.65 -16.52
CA GLU A 147 -2.18 5.39 -15.79
C GLU A 147 -3.59 5.15 -15.23
N PRO A 148 -4.60 4.93 -16.09
CA PRO A 148 -5.64 3.99 -15.66
C PRO A 148 -6.02 2.90 -16.66
N ARG A 149 -5.72 3.06 -17.96
CA ARG A 149 -6.19 2.12 -18.98
C ARG A 149 -5.52 0.75 -18.91
N ARG A 150 -4.45 0.60 -18.12
CA ARG A 150 -3.74 -0.66 -17.91
C ARG A 150 -4.12 -1.41 -16.62
N LEU A 151 -4.71 -0.72 -15.63
CA LEU A 151 -5.12 -1.31 -14.35
C LEU A 151 -6.61 -1.58 -14.27
N ALA A 152 -7.41 -0.84 -15.05
CA ALA A 152 -8.68 -1.32 -15.57
C ALA A 152 -8.44 -2.32 -16.72
N ALA A 153 -7.50 -3.27 -16.55
CA ALA A 153 -7.76 -4.56 -17.13
C ALA A 153 -9.01 -4.99 -16.39
N ASP A 154 -10.16 -4.84 -17.04
CA ASP A 154 -11.45 -5.30 -16.56
C ASP A 154 -11.25 -6.73 -16.04
N ILE A 155 -11.01 -6.87 -14.74
CA ILE A 155 -11.15 -8.15 -14.09
C ILE A 155 -12.66 -8.30 -14.01
N GLU A 156 -13.28 -8.61 -15.15
CA GLU A 156 -14.63 -9.13 -15.19
C GLU A 156 -14.57 -10.41 -14.37
N TRP A 157 -14.89 -10.26 -13.09
CA TRP A 157 -14.96 -11.36 -12.18
C TRP A 157 -16.20 -12.16 -12.52
N ASN A 158 -16.02 -13.19 -13.33
CA ASN A 158 -17.10 -14.06 -13.78
C ASN A 158 -17.63 -15.03 -12.70
N GLY A 159 -17.28 -14.82 -11.42
CA GLY A 159 -17.69 -15.66 -10.30
C GLY A 159 -16.95 -17.00 -10.18
N SER A 160 -15.79 -17.18 -10.84
CA SER A 160 -14.97 -18.39 -10.72
C SER A 160 -14.23 -18.49 -9.37
N LYS A 161 -13.13 -19.24 -9.21
CA LYS A 161 -12.32 -19.23 -7.97
C LYS A 161 -11.24 -18.15 -8.06
N PRO A 162 -11.16 -17.18 -7.12
CA PRO A 162 -10.28 -16.04 -7.27
C PRO A 162 -8.84 -16.49 -7.27
N THR A 163 -8.07 -16.00 -8.24
CA THR A 163 -6.65 -16.31 -8.35
C THR A 163 -5.84 -15.40 -7.44
N ALA A 164 -4.73 -15.90 -6.91
CA ALA A 164 -3.81 -15.08 -6.11
C ALA A 164 -3.33 -13.84 -6.90
N THR A 165 -3.17 -13.98 -8.22
CA THR A 165 -2.81 -12.87 -9.12
C THR A 165 -3.90 -11.81 -9.20
N ALA A 166 -5.18 -12.20 -9.31
CA ALA A 166 -6.28 -11.24 -9.34
C ALA A 166 -6.35 -10.44 -8.04
N ILE A 167 -6.25 -11.11 -6.89
CA ILE A 167 -6.26 -10.47 -5.56
C ILE A 167 -5.09 -9.48 -5.44
N ALA A 168 -3.87 -9.91 -5.80
CA ALA A 168 -2.68 -9.08 -5.74
C ALA A 168 -2.78 -7.86 -6.68
N ASN A 169 -3.31 -8.03 -7.89
CA ASN A 169 -3.47 -6.93 -8.84
C ASN A 169 -4.52 -5.92 -8.37
N THR A 170 -5.64 -6.38 -7.80
CA THR A 170 -6.66 -5.48 -7.25
C THR A 170 -6.10 -4.65 -6.10
N ALA A 171 -5.41 -5.29 -5.15
CA ALA A 171 -4.80 -4.58 -4.01
C ALA A 171 -3.68 -3.61 -4.45
N ALA A 172 -2.82 -4.02 -5.40
CA ALA A 172 -1.79 -3.15 -5.96
C ALA A 172 -2.40 -1.94 -6.68
N GLY A 173 -3.48 -2.13 -7.44
CA GLY A 173 -4.21 -1.04 -8.09
C GLY A 173 -4.85 -0.08 -7.10
N VAL A 174 -5.21 -0.51 -5.89
CA VAL A 174 -5.62 0.40 -4.80
C VAL A 174 -4.42 1.21 -4.30
N ALA A 175 -3.26 0.59 -4.11
CA ALA A 175 -2.03 1.27 -3.69
C ALA A 175 -1.65 2.42 -4.65
N GLU A 176 -1.74 2.16 -5.96
CA GLU A 176 -1.46 3.14 -7.00
C GLU A 176 -2.48 4.26 -7.06
N ARG A 177 -3.77 3.95 -6.84
CA ARG A 177 -4.82 4.97 -6.72
C ARG A 177 -4.64 5.83 -5.47
N CYS A 178 -4.24 5.24 -4.35
CA CYS A 178 -3.87 6.00 -3.15
C CYS A 178 -2.69 6.93 -3.40
N TRP A 179 -1.69 6.49 -4.18
CA TRP A 179 -0.62 7.36 -4.64
C TRP A 179 -1.16 8.54 -5.45
N LEU A 180 -1.99 8.29 -6.46
CA LEU A 180 -2.61 9.35 -7.27
C LEU A 180 -3.41 10.34 -6.42
N TRP A 181 -4.18 9.82 -5.45
CA TRP A 181 -4.94 10.61 -4.50
C TRP A 181 -4.04 11.50 -3.64
N ALA A 182 -2.96 10.93 -3.08
CA ALA A 182 -2.02 11.63 -2.21
C ALA A 182 -1.28 12.77 -2.92
N PHE A 183 -1.14 12.72 -4.24
CA PHE A 183 -0.55 13.79 -5.05
C PHE A 183 -1.58 14.76 -5.66
N GLY A 184 -2.85 14.65 -5.28
CA GLY A 184 -3.91 15.60 -5.63
C GLY A 184 -4.70 15.25 -6.90
N GLY A 185 -4.46 14.08 -7.50
CA GLY A 185 -5.13 13.63 -8.72
C GLY A 185 -4.71 14.40 -9.98
N SER A 186 -5.52 14.27 -11.02
CA SER A 186 -5.37 14.98 -12.30
C SER A 186 -6.73 15.43 -12.85
N PRO A 187 -6.78 16.24 -13.92
CA PRO A 187 -8.04 16.56 -14.59
C PRO A 187 -8.80 15.31 -15.09
N GLU A 188 -8.08 14.29 -15.55
CA GLU A 188 -8.64 12.99 -15.96
C GLU A 188 -9.01 12.12 -14.76
N TRP A 189 -8.33 12.30 -13.62
CA TRP A 189 -8.50 11.56 -12.38
C TRP A 189 -8.74 12.49 -11.19
N PRO A 190 -9.90 13.14 -11.12
CA PRO A 190 -10.23 13.95 -9.95
C PRO A 190 -10.41 13.05 -8.72
N LEU A 191 -10.13 13.56 -7.52
CA LEU A 191 -10.21 12.78 -6.27
C LEU A 191 -11.51 11.97 -6.12
N PRO A 192 -12.72 12.50 -6.44
CA PRO A 192 -13.94 11.71 -6.37
C PRO A 192 -13.99 10.52 -7.33
N ALA A 193 -13.33 10.60 -8.49
CA ALA A 193 -13.23 9.47 -9.41
C ALA A 193 -12.29 8.38 -8.86
N ILE A 194 -11.16 8.80 -8.29
CA ILE A 194 -10.21 7.89 -7.64
C ILE A 194 -10.89 7.16 -6.47
N ASP A 195 -11.64 7.89 -5.64
CA ASP A 195 -12.35 7.31 -4.50
C ASP A 195 -13.39 6.28 -4.93
N ARG A 196 -14.13 6.53 -6.03
CA ARG A 196 -15.07 5.55 -6.60
C ARG A 196 -14.38 4.27 -7.06
N GLU A 197 -13.21 4.38 -7.68
CA GLU A 197 -12.46 3.20 -8.13
C GLU A 197 -11.86 2.39 -6.97
N ILE A 198 -11.41 3.05 -5.91
CA ILE A 198 -10.97 2.37 -4.68
C ILE A 198 -12.17 1.61 -4.10
N GLN A 199 -13.34 2.25 -4.03
CA GLN A 199 -14.57 1.60 -3.57
C GLN A 199 -14.97 0.39 -4.43
N ALA A 200 -14.90 0.50 -5.77
CA ALA A 200 -15.15 -0.63 -6.66
C ALA A 200 -14.14 -1.78 -6.46
N SER A 201 -12.89 -1.46 -6.15
CA SER A 201 -11.86 -2.47 -5.82
C SER A 201 -12.17 -3.17 -4.49
N THR A 202 -12.70 -2.45 -3.50
CA THR A 202 -13.19 -3.01 -2.23
C THR A 202 -14.36 -3.98 -2.47
N GLU A 203 -15.34 -3.58 -3.29
CA GLU A 203 -16.48 -4.43 -3.66
C GLU A 203 -16.01 -5.70 -4.36
N LEU A 204 -15.08 -5.58 -5.32
CA LEU A 204 -14.48 -6.72 -6.00
C LEU A 204 -13.75 -7.68 -5.05
N LEU A 205 -12.97 -7.15 -4.10
CA LEU A 205 -12.32 -7.98 -3.07
C LEU A 205 -13.33 -8.65 -2.14
N THR A 206 -14.49 -8.03 -1.91
CA THR A 206 -15.60 -8.62 -1.17
C THR A 206 -16.23 -9.77 -1.95
N GLU A 207 -16.49 -9.59 -3.25
CA GLU A 207 -17.02 -10.64 -4.15
C GLU A 207 -16.06 -11.83 -4.30
N MET A 208 -14.75 -11.56 -4.29
CA MET A 208 -13.71 -12.60 -4.25
C MET A 208 -13.60 -13.30 -2.88
N GLY A 209 -14.38 -12.89 -1.88
CA GLY A 209 -14.30 -13.41 -0.52
C GLY A 209 -12.94 -13.20 0.13
N VAL A 210 -12.27 -12.08 -0.18
CA VAL A 210 -10.98 -11.68 0.41
C VAL A 210 -11.23 -10.83 1.66
N ILE A 211 -12.20 -9.94 1.61
CA ILE A 211 -12.64 -9.13 2.76
C ILE A 211 -14.13 -9.39 3.03
N ALA A 212 -14.56 -9.21 4.27
CA ALA A 212 -15.99 -9.31 4.60
C ALA A 212 -16.73 -8.03 4.17
N PRO A 213 -18.03 -8.11 3.85
CA PRO A 213 -18.86 -6.93 3.63
C PRO A 213 -18.83 -6.04 4.88
N VAL A 214 -18.61 -4.74 4.69
CA VAL A 214 -18.76 -3.76 5.77
C VAL A 214 -20.25 -3.54 6.00
N THR A 215 -20.77 -3.98 7.14
CA THR A 215 -22.17 -3.77 7.58
C THR A 215 -22.39 -2.40 8.20
#